data_AF-A0A0A8F681-F1
#
_entry.id   AF-A0A0A8F681-F1
#
_cell.length_a   1.000
_cell.length_b   1.000
_cell.length_c   1.000
_cell.angle_alpha   90.00
_cell.angle_beta   90.00
_cell.angle_gamma   90.00
#
_symmetry.space_group_name_H-M   'P 1'
#
loop_
_entity.id
_entity.type
_entity.pdbx_description
1 polymer ?
#
loop_
_entity_poly.entity_id
_entity_poly.type
_entity_poly.pdbx_seq_one_letter_code
_entity_poly.pdbx_strand_id
1 'polypeptide(L)'
;MKLSGPDIGIVPKPGGQGLVGLPVWMWTAKSPETYGPNTASATAGAVTVTATAKVSQIVWDMGDGRSVTCTTAGTSYDPSYGNRQSPDCGYLYRHSSKDEPGQKYTVTATSTWVIDWNGAGQSGQLTQTRQSQTQITIGQLKVLN
;
A
#
# COMPACT_ATOMS: atom_id res chain seq x y z
N MET A 1 12.45 11.69 12.04
CA MET A 1 12.38 10.86 10.81
C MET A 1 11.17 11.26 9.98
N LYS A 2 11.23 11.13 8.66
CA LYS A 2 10.08 11.32 7.76
C LYS A 2 9.43 9.96 7.49
N LEU A 3 8.13 9.85 7.69
CA LEU A 3 7.32 8.68 7.31
C LEU A 3 6.33 9.13 6.24
N SER A 4 6.41 8.50 5.07
CA SER A 4 5.56 8.75 3.91
C SER A 4 4.48 7.67 3.81
N GLY A 5 3.45 7.94 3.00
CA GLY A 5 2.51 6.90 2.59
C GLY A 5 3.18 5.83 1.72
N PRO A 6 2.48 4.72 1.46
CA PRO A 6 2.96 3.70 0.52
C PRO A 6 3.35 4.32 -0.83
N ASP A 7 4.47 3.89 -1.38
CA ASP A 7 4.83 4.20 -2.77
C ASP A 7 4.16 3.17 -3.67
N ILE A 8 2.93 3.49 -4.09
CA ILE A 8 1.98 2.54 -4.67
C ILE A 8 2.50 2.00 -6.01
N GLY A 9 2.77 0.71 -6.04
CA GLY A 9 2.79 -0.08 -7.25
C GLY A 9 1.48 -0.86 -7.39
N ILE A 10 0.86 -0.78 -8.57
CA ILE A 10 -0.40 -1.46 -8.85
C ILE A 10 -0.50 -1.89 -10.31
N VAL A 11 -1.10 -3.06 -10.56
CA VAL A 11 -1.48 -3.52 -11.90
C VAL A 11 -2.99 -3.77 -11.93
N PRO A 12 -3.76 -3.16 -12.86
CA PRO A 12 -3.30 -2.29 -13.94
C PRO A 12 -2.71 -0.97 -13.43
N LYS A 13 -1.69 -0.46 -14.13
CA LYS A 13 -1.10 0.85 -13.80
C LYS A 13 -2.11 1.97 -14.04
N PRO A 14 -1.99 3.12 -13.35
CA PRO A 14 -2.81 4.29 -13.65
C PRO A 14 -2.75 4.68 -15.12
N GLY A 15 -3.91 4.97 -15.72
CA GLY A 15 -4.06 5.21 -17.16
C GLY A 15 -4.08 3.95 -18.03
N GLY A 16 -3.77 2.78 -17.47
CA GLY A 16 -4.03 1.48 -18.09
C GLY A 16 -5.46 0.99 -17.84
N GLN A 17 -5.77 -0.20 -18.37
CA GLN A 17 -7.08 -0.82 -18.25
C GLN A 17 -6.95 -2.25 -17.70
N GLY A 18 -7.57 -2.49 -16.55
CA GLY A 18 -7.84 -3.84 -16.04
C GLY A 18 -9.22 -4.31 -16.46
N LEU A 19 -9.53 -5.56 -16.18
CA LEU A 19 -10.82 -6.16 -16.50
C LEU A 19 -11.42 -6.82 -15.25
N VAL A 20 -12.75 -6.78 -15.14
CA VAL A 20 -13.49 -7.55 -14.15
C VAL A 20 -13.04 -9.00 -14.19
N GLY A 21 -12.76 -9.57 -13.01
CA GLY A 21 -12.31 -10.95 -12.86
C GLY A 21 -10.82 -11.20 -13.18
N LEU A 22 -10.06 -10.21 -13.65
CA LEU A 22 -8.60 -10.33 -13.76
C LEU A 22 -7.89 -9.87 -12.47
N PRO A 23 -6.82 -10.56 -12.02
CA PRO A 23 -6.11 -10.20 -10.80
C PRO A 23 -5.50 -8.80 -10.85
N VAL A 24 -5.81 -8.01 -9.83
CA VAL A 24 -5.12 -6.76 -9.51
C VAL A 24 -4.01 -7.08 -8.52
N TRP A 25 -2.79 -6.66 -8.82
CA TRP A 25 -1.63 -6.81 -7.95
C TRP A 25 -1.33 -5.47 -7.28
N MET A 26 -1.00 -5.49 -6.00
CA MET A 26 -0.71 -4.28 -5.22
C MET A 26 0.57 -4.48 -4.42
N TRP A 27 1.43 -3.47 -4.39
CA TRP A 27 2.63 -3.46 -3.57
C TRP A 27 3.03 -2.02 -3.23
N THR A 28 3.98 -1.87 -2.33
CA THR A 28 4.72 -0.63 -2.11
C THR A 28 6.20 -0.83 -2.40
N ALA A 29 6.83 0.13 -3.06
CA ALA A 29 8.29 0.15 -3.10
C ALA A 29 8.83 0.28 -1.66
N LYS A 30 9.90 -0.47 -1.36
CA LYS A 30 10.52 -0.50 -0.03
C LYS A 30 11.62 0.55 0.04
N SER A 31 11.39 1.61 0.79
CA SER A 31 12.41 2.54 1.27
C SER A 31 12.29 2.71 2.78
N PRO A 32 13.29 3.29 3.47
CA PRO A 32 13.14 3.68 4.87
C PRO A 32 11.88 4.50 5.12
N GLU A 33 11.54 5.45 4.25
CA GLU A 33 10.40 6.36 4.42
C GLU A 33 9.03 5.75 4.07
N THR A 34 8.98 4.74 3.20
CA THR A 34 7.71 4.20 2.67
C THR A 34 7.30 2.86 3.30
N TYR A 35 8.27 2.06 3.76
CA TYR A 35 8.02 0.76 4.38
C TYR A 35 8.88 0.48 5.62
N GLY A 36 10.04 1.11 5.71
CA GLY A 36 10.97 0.97 6.80
C GLY A 36 11.86 -0.28 6.72
N PRO A 37 12.78 -0.45 7.68
CA PRO A 37 12.92 0.38 8.88
C PRO A 37 13.44 1.80 8.60
N ASN A 38 12.98 2.79 9.37
CA ASN A 38 13.52 4.16 9.42
C ASN A 38 13.93 4.49 10.85
N THR A 39 15.17 4.90 11.06
CA THR A 39 15.69 5.20 12.40
C THR A 39 16.09 6.66 12.49
N ALA A 40 15.74 7.32 13.58
CA ALA A 40 16.25 8.64 13.91
C ALA A 40 16.53 8.74 15.41
N SER A 41 17.54 9.55 15.74
CA SER A 41 17.87 9.88 17.11
C SER A 41 17.81 11.39 17.33
N ALA A 42 17.47 11.80 18.55
CA ALA A 42 17.52 13.18 18.99
C ALA A 42 18.21 13.23 20.36
N THR A 43 19.07 14.23 20.54
CA THR A 43 19.85 14.41 21.77
C THR A 43 19.50 15.75 22.40
N ALA A 44 19.27 15.74 23.72
CA ALA A 44 19.05 16.93 24.53
C ALA A 44 19.87 16.79 25.82
N GLY A 45 20.90 17.63 25.98
CA GLY A 45 21.87 17.50 27.07
C GLY A 45 22.59 16.15 27.03
N ALA A 46 22.57 15.41 28.13
CA ALA A 46 23.17 14.07 28.24
C ALA A 46 22.24 12.93 27.78
N VAL A 47 21.02 13.24 27.33
CA VAL A 47 20.01 12.25 26.97
C VAL A 47 19.92 12.12 25.46
N THR A 48 20.04 10.90 24.94
CA THR A 48 19.74 10.55 23.55
C THR A 48 18.54 9.61 23.51
N VAL A 49 17.57 9.93 22.66
CA VAL A 49 16.43 9.07 22.34
C VAL A 49 16.60 8.59 20.90
N THR A 50 16.45 7.29 20.69
CA THR A 50 16.47 6.64 19.37
C THR A 50 15.12 6.00 19.11
N ALA A 51 14.56 6.26 17.94
CA ALA A 51 13.30 5.67 17.49
C ALA A 51 13.49 4.98 16.15
N THR A 52 12.89 3.80 15.98
CA THR A 52 12.90 2.99 14.77
C THR A 52 11.47 2.66 14.37
N ALA A 53 11.08 3.07 13.16
CA ALA A 53 9.75 2.86 12.61
C ALA A 53 9.75 1.80 11.50
N LYS A 54 8.76 0.92 11.47
CA LYS A 54 8.55 -0.06 10.39
C LYS A 54 7.05 -0.26 10.13
N VAL A 55 6.67 -0.44 8.86
CA VAL A 55 5.30 -0.79 8.50
C VAL A 55 4.98 -2.22 8.98
N SER A 56 3.87 -2.34 9.70
CA SER A 56 3.30 -3.62 10.16
C SER A 56 2.27 -4.19 9.18
N GLN A 57 1.49 -3.33 8.55
CA GLN A 57 0.48 -3.68 7.56
C GLN A 57 0.12 -2.50 6.66
N ILE A 58 -0.46 -2.81 5.51
CA ILE A 58 -1.06 -1.86 4.58
C ILE A 58 -2.50 -2.30 4.31
N VAL A 59 -3.46 -1.43 4.58
CA VAL A 59 -4.87 -1.64 4.21
C VAL A 59 -5.13 -0.92 2.90
N TRP A 60 -5.54 -1.66 1.88
CA TRP A 60 -5.91 -1.17 0.57
C TRP A 60 -7.42 -1.08 0.48
N ASP A 61 -7.98 0.13 0.50
CA ASP A 61 -9.36 0.36 0.08
C ASP A 61 -9.38 0.41 -1.45
N MET A 62 -10.17 -0.46 -2.06
CA MET A 62 -10.22 -0.63 -3.51
C MET A 62 -11.21 0.32 -4.18
N GLY A 63 -11.93 1.15 -3.42
CA GLY A 63 -12.87 2.12 -3.97
C GLY A 63 -14.20 1.54 -4.44
N ASP A 64 -14.39 0.20 -4.37
CA ASP A 64 -15.67 -0.49 -4.61
C ASP A 64 -16.39 -0.84 -3.30
N GLY A 65 -16.00 -0.18 -2.20
CA GLY A 65 -16.50 -0.43 -0.85
C GLY A 65 -15.87 -1.64 -0.15
N ARG A 66 -14.81 -2.23 -0.72
CA ARG A 66 -14.06 -3.34 -0.11
C ARG A 66 -12.60 -2.99 0.09
N SER A 67 -12.01 -3.67 1.07
CA SER A 67 -10.61 -3.50 1.43
C SER A 67 -9.85 -4.83 1.50
N VAL A 68 -8.55 -4.78 1.26
CA VAL A 68 -7.60 -5.88 1.45
C VAL A 68 -6.53 -5.46 2.45
N THR A 69 -6.30 -6.28 3.48
CA THR A 69 -5.21 -6.06 4.43
C THR A 69 -4.01 -6.91 4.05
N CYS A 70 -2.89 -6.24 3.80
CA CYS A 70 -1.60 -6.83 3.47
C CYS A 70 -0.63 -6.69 4.64
N THR A 71 -0.05 -7.78 5.12
CA THR A 71 1.00 -7.78 6.16
C THR A 71 2.42 -7.79 5.58
N THR A 72 2.55 -7.82 4.26
CA THR A 72 3.80 -7.66 3.53
C THR A 72 3.76 -6.33 2.75
N ALA A 73 4.89 -5.96 2.14
CA ALA A 73 4.93 -4.84 1.21
C ALA A 73 4.21 -5.15 -0.12
N GLY A 74 3.73 -6.38 -0.32
CA GLY A 74 3.33 -6.91 -1.62
C GLY A 74 4.51 -7.33 -2.49
N THR A 75 4.23 -8.19 -3.45
CA THR A 75 5.16 -8.61 -4.51
C THR A 75 4.95 -7.74 -5.74
N SER A 76 6.04 -7.13 -6.25
CA SER A 76 5.98 -6.38 -7.50
C SER A 76 5.61 -7.28 -8.67
N TYR A 77 4.65 -6.84 -9.47
CA TYR A 77 4.23 -7.60 -10.65
C TYR A 77 5.33 -7.64 -11.72
N ASP A 78 5.58 -8.83 -12.26
CA ASP A 78 6.38 -9.06 -13.46
C ASP A 78 5.47 -9.54 -14.61
N PRO A 79 5.63 -9.04 -15.85
CA PRO A 79 4.82 -9.48 -16.99
C PRO A 79 4.80 -10.99 -17.24
N SER A 80 5.84 -11.72 -16.85
CA SER A 80 5.91 -13.18 -16.95
C SER A 80 4.87 -13.90 -16.09
N TYR A 81 4.26 -13.23 -15.11
CA TYR A 81 3.19 -13.80 -14.30
C TYR A 81 1.84 -13.85 -15.00
N GLY A 82 1.62 -13.01 -16.04
CA GLY A 82 0.37 -12.95 -16.78
C GLY A 82 -0.85 -12.85 -15.85
N ASN A 83 -1.82 -13.75 -16.02
CA ASN A 83 -3.08 -13.73 -15.27
C ASN A 83 -3.01 -14.44 -13.90
N ARG A 84 -1.82 -14.68 -13.36
CA ARG A 84 -1.68 -15.27 -12.02
C ARG A 84 -2.14 -14.29 -10.95
N GLN A 85 -2.65 -14.83 -9.85
CA GLN A 85 -2.93 -14.04 -8.65
C GLN A 85 -1.63 -13.67 -7.94
N SER A 86 -1.63 -12.50 -7.29
CA SER A 86 -0.53 -12.09 -6.42
C SER A 86 -0.37 -13.10 -5.28
N PRO A 87 0.87 -13.51 -4.93
CA PRO A 87 1.09 -14.48 -3.87
C PRO A 87 0.80 -13.91 -2.47
N ASP A 88 0.77 -12.59 -2.31
CA ASP A 88 0.63 -11.92 -1.01
C ASP A 88 -0.38 -10.77 -0.98
N CYS A 89 -0.44 -9.96 -2.03
CA CYS A 89 -1.26 -8.76 -2.09
C CYS A 89 -1.95 -8.61 -3.45
N GLY A 90 -3.18 -9.11 -3.52
CA GLY A 90 -3.99 -9.04 -4.73
C GLY A 90 -5.47 -8.84 -4.46
N TYR A 91 -6.19 -8.40 -5.49
CA TYR A 91 -7.64 -8.17 -5.44
C TYR A 91 -8.32 -8.55 -6.75
N LEU A 92 -9.63 -8.79 -6.72
CA LEU A 92 -10.47 -9.05 -7.89
C LEU A 92 -11.72 -8.18 -7.84
N TYR A 93 -11.81 -7.23 -8.78
CA TYR A 93 -13.02 -6.45 -8.96
C TYR A 93 -14.13 -7.31 -9.57
N ARG A 94 -15.35 -7.14 -9.03
CA ARG A 94 -16.56 -7.81 -9.54
C ARG A 94 -17.38 -6.95 -10.48
N HIS A 95 -17.16 -5.63 -10.45
CA HIS A 95 -17.88 -4.65 -11.26
C HIS A 95 -16.88 -3.76 -11.98
N SER A 96 -17.30 -3.21 -13.12
CA SER A 96 -16.50 -2.24 -13.85
C SER A 96 -16.55 -0.89 -13.15
N SER A 97 -15.50 -0.09 -13.27
CA SER A 97 -15.45 1.28 -12.75
C SER A 97 -16.29 2.29 -13.54
N LYS A 98 -17.05 1.87 -14.55
CA LYS A 98 -17.77 2.75 -15.49
C LYS A 98 -18.77 3.70 -14.80
N ASP A 99 -19.36 3.25 -13.69
CA ASP A 99 -20.38 3.99 -12.95
C ASP A 99 -19.78 4.81 -11.80
N GLU A 100 -18.46 4.72 -11.58
CA GLU A 100 -17.73 5.48 -10.57
C GLU A 100 -17.43 6.91 -11.06
N PRO A 101 -17.21 7.88 -10.14
CA PRO A 101 -16.73 9.20 -10.49
C PRO A 101 -15.46 9.16 -11.34
N GLY A 102 -15.48 9.81 -12.51
CA GLY A 102 -14.36 9.77 -13.45
C GLY A 102 -14.12 8.41 -14.11
N GLN A 103 -15.07 7.49 -14.00
CA GLN A 103 -15.06 6.12 -14.55
C GLN A 103 -13.88 5.27 -14.03
N LYS A 104 -13.42 5.54 -12.81
CA LYS A 104 -12.23 4.93 -12.19
C LYS A 104 -12.49 4.60 -10.73
N TYR A 105 -11.88 3.53 -10.26
CA TYR A 105 -11.78 3.28 -8.83
C TYR A 105 -10.63 4.11 -8.23
N THR A 106 -10.90 4.80 -7.13
CA THR A 106 -9.87 5.45 -6.32
C THR A 106 -9.40 4.46 -5.27
N VAL A 107 -8.16 3.97 -5.43
CA VAL A 107 -7.54 3.01 -4.52
C VAL A 107 -6.76 3.79 -3.47
N THR A 108 -7.05 3.56 -2.19
CA THR A 108 -6.36 4.20 -1.05
C THR A 108 -5.55 3.17 -0.27
N ALA A 109 -4.23 3.36 -0.21
CA ALA A 109 -3.34 2.52 0.56
C ALA A 109 -2.99 3.20 1.89
N THR A 110 -3.32 2.55 3.01
CA THR A 110 -3.07 3.05 4.37
C THR A 110 -2.04 2.17 5.07
N SER A 111 -0.80 2.63 5.21
CA SER A 111 0.22 1.94 6.00
C SER A 111 0.10 2.24 7.48
N THR A 112 0.21 1.20 8.31
CA THR A 112 0.30 1.29 9.77
C THR A 112 1.75 1.06 10.19
N TRP A 113 2.38 2.11 10.71
CA TRP A 113 3.75 2.11 11.21
C TRP A 113 3.78 1.81 12.70
N VAL A 114 4.60 0.84 13.09
CA VAL A 114 5.00 0.60 14.48
C VAL A 114 6.33 1.29 14.70
N ILE A 115 6.41 2.11 15.75
CA ILE A 115 7.58 2.92 16.08
C ILE A 115 8.03 2.55 17.49
N ASP A 116 9.14 1.82 17.57
CA ASP A 116 9.78 1.48 18.83
C ASP A 116 10.83 2.54 19.17
N TRP A 117 10.83 3.03 20.41
CA TRP A 117 11.81 4.01 20.87
C TRP A 117 12.43 3.61 22.20
N ASN A 118 13.66 4.07 22.41
CA ASN A 118 14.39 3.93 23.67
C ASN A 118 15.29 5.14 23.93
N GLY A 119 15.46 5.49 25.20
CA GLY A 119 16.29 6.62 25.63
C GLY A 119 16.03 6.97 27.09
N ALA A 120 17.00 7.59 27.76
CA ALA A 120 16.89 8.00 29.16
C ALA A 120 16.51 6.87 30.15
N GLY A 121 16.89 5.61 29.84
CA GLY A 121 16.48 4.45 30.65
C GLY A 121 15.03 4.01 30.48
N GLN A 122 14.31 4.60 29.52
CA GLN A 122 12.93 4.24 29.17
C GLN A 122 12.84 3.70 27.74
N SER A 123 11.75 3.00 27.46
CA SER A 123 11.38 2.55 26.13
C SER A 123 9.86 2.54 25.97
N GLY A 124 9.41 2.49 24.72
CA GLY A 124 7.99 2.42 24.41
C GLY A 124 7.73 2.17 22.93
N GLN A 125 6.46 2.00 22.62
CA GLN A 125 5.98 1.79 21.26
C GLN A 125 4.85 2.76 20.95
N LEU A 126 4.83 3.27 19.72
CA LEU A 126 3.80 4.17 19.20
C LEU A 126 3.35 3.64 17.83
N THR A 127 2.11 3.98 17.46
CA THR A 127 1.59 3.66 16.12
C THR A 127 1.25 4.94 15.37
N GLN A 128 1.50 4.93 14.06
CA GLN A 128 1.19 6.04 13.15
C GLN A 128 0.63 5.47 11.84
N THR A 129 -0.27 6.20 11.19
CA THR A 129 -0.76 5.84 9.85
C THR A 129 -0.29 6.83 8.79
N ARG A 130 -0.04 6.33 7.59
CA ARG A 130 0.23 7.17 6.41
C ARG A 130 -0.54 6.64 5.22
N GLN A 131 -0.95 7.55 4.34
CA GLN A 131 -1.84 7.23 3.23
C GLN A 131 -1.28 7.75 1.92
N SER A 132 -1.54 6.99 0.86
CA SER A 132 -1.34 7.35 -0.53
C SER A 132 -2.56 6.89 -1.34
N GLN A 133 -2.81 7.55 -2.46
CA GLN A 133 -3.92 7.20 -3.34
C GLN A 133 -3.47 7.08 -4.78
N THR A 134 -4.19 6.27 -5.54
CA THR A 134 -4.05 6.16 -7.00
C THR A 134 -5.40 5.84 -7.63
N GLN A 135 -5.49 5.93 -8.95
CA GLN A 135 -6.70 5.64 -9.69
C GLN A 135 -6.46 4.61 -10.78
N ILE A 136 -7.35 3.64 -10.88
CA ILE A 136 -7.29 2.58 -11.90
C ILE A 136 -8.62 2.42 -12.62
N THR A 137 -8.55 1.99 -13.88
CA THR A 137 -9.71 1.72 -14.71
C THR A 137 -9.97 0.23 -14.77
N ILE A 138 -11.20 -0.20 -14.48
CA ILE A 138 -11.64 -1.60 -14.59
C ILE A 138 -12.77 -1.68 -15.61
N GLY A 139 -12.49 -2.27 -16.76
CA GLY A 139 -13.49 -2.55 -17.80
C GLY A 139 -14.21 -3.87 -17.59
N GLN A 140 -15.27 -4.10 -18.35
CA GLN A 140 -15.91 -5.40 -18.48
C GLN A 140 -15.52 -6.02 -19.81
N LEU A 141 -15.22 -7.33 -19.83
CA LEU A 141 -15.01 -8.06 -21.08
C LEU A 141 -16.35 -8.07 -21.83
N LYS A 142 -16.42 -7.32 -22.94
CA LYS A 142 -17.55 -7.43 -23.88
C LYS A 142 -17.20 -8.52 -24.88
N VAL A 143 -17.91 -9.65 -24.82
CA VAL A 143 -17.92 -10.59 -25.93
C VAL A 143 -18.82 -9.99 -27.01
N LEU A 144 -18.25 -9.73 -28.19
CA LEU A 144 -19.05 -9.39 -29.37
C LEU A 144 -19.65 -10.72 -29.86
N ASN A 145 -20.97 -10.85 -29.75
CA ASN A 145 -21.73 -11.88 -30.46
C ASN A 145 -22.30 -11.28 -31.74
#